data_AF-A0A7S3CQE9-F1
#
_entry.id   AF-A0A7S3CQE9-F1
#
_cell.length_a   1.000
_cell.length_b   1.000
_cell.length_c   1.000
_cell.angle_alpha   90.00
_cell.angle_beta   90.00
_cell.angle_gamma   90.00
#
_symmetry.space_group_name_H-M   'P 1'
#
loop_
_entity.id
_entity.type
_entity.pdbx_description
1 polymer ?
#
loop_
_entity_poly.entity_id
_entity_poly.type
_entity_poly.pdbx_seq_one_letter_code
_entity_poly.pdbx_strand_id
1 'polypeptide(L)'
;KFGQSSKFKNYFGQLDKDGHVNGIGRYIINNGTIYEGQIFNYQMCGYGRYIYTNGDYYVGQFVKNKKNGLGKYVFSRSGKVHDGKWVNDKFVGTKDNQYTLTSQ
;
A
#
# COMPACT_ATOMS: atom_id res chain seq x y z
N LYS A 1 -16.55 1.05 14.09
CA LYS A 1 -17.36 -0.17 13.76
C LYS A 1 -16.64 -0.98 12.70
N PHE A 2 -16.80 -2.31 12.61
CA PHE A 2 -16.32 -3.08 11.46
C PHE A 2 -17.48 -3.33 10.49
N GLY A 3 -17.26 -3.24 9.18
CA GLY A 3 -18.34 -3.42 8.22
C GLY A 3 -17.93 -3.24 6.76
N GLN A 4 -18.95 -3.21 5.90
CA GLN A 4 -18.80 -3.00 4.46
C GLN A 4 -18.96 -1.53 4.10
N SER A 5 -18.33 -1.11 3.00
CA SER A 5 -18.53 0.22 2.41
C SER A 5 -19.25 0.09 1.07
N SER A 6 -20.27 0.91 0.81
CA SER A 6 -20.94 0.99 -0.49
C SER A 6 -20.07 1.68 -1.56
N LYS A 7 -19.13 2.54 -1.14
CA LYS A 7 -18.24 3.29 -2.05
C LYS A 7 -17.01 2.49 -2.48
N PHE A 8 -16.52 1.59 -1.62
CA PHE A 8 -15.48 0.64 -2.00
C PHE A 8 -16.10 -0.74 -2.20
N LYS A 9 -16.15 -1.16 -3.46
CA LYS A 9 -16.59 -2.52 -3.82
C LYS A 9 -15.77 -3.54 -3.02
N ASN A 10 -16.48 -4.39 -2.27
CA ASN A 10 -15.89 -5.46 -1.45
C ASN A 10 -14.93 -4.97 -0.34
N TYR A 11 -15.13 -3.75 0.17
CA TYR A 11 -14.42 -3.34 1.39
C TYR A 11 -14.95 -4.07 2.62
N PHE A 12 -14.03 -4.51 3.47
CA PHE A 12 -14.31 -4.99 4.80
C PHE A 12 -13.25 -4.41 5.74
N GLY A 13 -13.67 -3.64 6.74
CA GLY A 13 -12.72 -2.97 7.61
C GLY A 13 -13.36 -2.03 8.62
N GLN A 14 -12.51 -1.23 9.24
CA GLN A 14 -12.91 -0.20 10.19
C GLN A 14 -13.66 0.94 9.49
N LEU A 15 -14.73 1.38 10.14
CA LEU A 15 -15.57 2.52 9.78
C LEU A 15 -15.65 3.48 10.97
N ASP A 16 -15.60 4.78 10.70
CA ASP A 16 -15.85 5.82 11.69
C ASP A 16 -17.35 5.94 12.03
N LYS A 17 -17.69 6.90 12.91
CA LYS A 17 -19.07 7.13 13.37
C LYS A 17 -20.04 7.51 12.24
N ASP A 18 -19.52 8.10 11.17
CA ASP A 18 -20.28 8.58 10.02
C ASP A 18 -20.31 7.51 8.89
N GLY A 19 -19.68 6.35 9.13
CA GLY A 19 -19.61 5.25 8.17
C GLY A 19 -18.50 5.41 7.12
N HIS A 20 -17.60 6.38 7.30
CA HIS A 20 -16.45 6.54 6.41
C HIS A 20 -15.35 5.55 6.73
N VAL A 21 -14.53 5.32 5.72
CA VAL A 21 -13.55 4.25 5.64
C VAL A 21 -12.24 4.76 6.21
N ASN A 22 -12.18 4.83 7.54
CA ASN A 22 -11.08 5.42 8.29
C ASN A 22 -10.55 4.39 9.29
N GLY A 23 -9.39 3.80 8.97
CA GLY A 23 -8.74 2.77 9.77
C GLY A 23 -8.20 1.62 8.91
N ILE A 24 -8.04 0.45 9.52
CA ILE A 24 -7.56 -0.77 8.86
C ILE A 24 -8.69 -1.45 8.11
N GLY A 25 -8.43 -1.84 6.87
CA GLY A 25 -9.35 -2.67 6.12
C GLY A 25 -8.73 -3.34 4.91
N ARG A 26 -9.56 -4.13 4.24
CA ARG A 26 -9.26 -4.85 3.00
C ARG A 26 -10.27 -4.46 1.94
N TYR A 27 -9.82 -4.23 0.70
CA TYR A 27 -10.74 -4.08 -0.43
C TYR A 27 -10.12 -4.52 -1.76
N ILE A 28 -10.99 -4.79 -2.73
CA ILE A 28 -10.61 -5.19 -4.08
C ILE A 28 -10.59 -3.94 -4.97
N ILE A 29 -9.42 -3.63 -5.49
CA ILE A 29 -9.11 -2.58 -6.46
C ILE A 29 -9.17 -3.18 -7.87
N ASN A 30 -9.67 -2.40 -8.85
CA ASN A 30 -9.56 -2.66 -10.29
C ASN A 30 -9.68 -4.14 -10.69
N ASN A 31 -10.83 -4.76 -10.41
CA ASN A 31 -11.17 -6.12 -10.83
C ASN A 31 -10.18 -7.22 -10.40
N GLY A 32 -9.56 -7.11 -9.22
CA GLY A 32 -8.89 -8.26 -8.59
C GLY A 32 -7.60 -7.95 -7.84
N THR A 33 -7.07 -6.74 -7.96
CA THR A 33 -5.98 -6.29 -7.10
C THR A 33 -6.51 -6.13 -5.67
N ILE A 34 -5.76 -6.56 -4.66
CA ILE A 34 -6.21 -6.49 -3.27
C ILE A 34 -5.32 -5.52 -2.52
N TYR A 35 -5.93 -4.62 -1.75
CA TYR A 35 -5.22 -3.86 -0.72
C TYR A 35 -5.69 -4.27 0.66
N GLU A 36 -4.73 -4.39 1.58
CA GLU A 36 -4.92 -4.67 3.01
C GLU A 36 -4.06 -3.67 3.79
N GLY A 37 -4.66 -2.73 4.52
CA GLY A 37 -3.89 -1.73 5.25
C GLY A 37 -4.71 -0.55 5.74
N GLN A 38 -4.01 0.52 6.09
CA GLN A 38 -4.62 1.75 6.59
C GLN A 38 -5.24 2.56 5.45
N ILE A 39 -6.46 3.00 5.66
CA ILE A 39 -7.20 3.89 4.77
C ILE A 39 -7.63 5.11 5.57
N PHE A 40 -7.44 6.28 4.98
CA PHE A 40 -7.94 7.54 5.53
C PHE A 40 -8.44 8.42 4.39
N ASN A 41 -9.63 9.01 4.54
CA ASN A 41 -10.26 9.83 3.50
C ASN A 41 -10.27 9.14 2.12
N TYR A 42 -10.60 7.85 2.11
CA TYR A 42 -10.64 7.03 0.89
C TYR A 42 -9.29 6.85 0.18
N GLN A 43 -8.18 7.04 0.88
CA GLN A 43 -6.83 6.87 0.34
C GLN A 43 -6.03 5.87 1.18
N MET A 44 -5.28 4.99 0.52
CA MET A 44 -4.28 4.15 1.17
C MET A 44 -3.21 5.04 1.79
N CYS A 45 -2.92 4.78 3.06
CA CYS A 45 -1.94 5.51 3.85
C CYS A 45 -1.21 4.55 4.80
N GLY A 46 -0.19 5.05 5.50
CA GLY A 46 0.51 4.28 6.53
C GLY A 46 1.05 2.95 6.02
N TYR A 47 1.01 1.89 6.81
CA TYR A 47 1.50 0.57 6.38
C TYR A 47 0.38 -0.26 5.75
N GLY A 48 0.71 -0.95 4.66
CA GLY A 48 -0.22 -1.85 3.99
C GLY A 48 0.46 -2.85 3.06
N ARG A 49 -0.36 -3.76 2.54
CA ARG A 49 -0.03 -4.76 1.55
C ARG A 49 -0.90 -4.56 0.32
N TYR A 50 -0.26 -4.56 -0.85
CA TYR A 50 -0.90 -4.39 -2.15
C TYR A 50 -0.55 -5.59 -3.03
N ILE A 51 -1.54 -6.41 -3.35
CA ILE A 51 -1.40 -7.68 -4.07
C ILE A 51 -1.96 -7.49 -5.46
N TYR A 52 -1.08 -7.54 -6.45
CA TYR A 52 -1.43 -7.39 -7.85
C TYR A 52 -2.06 -8.68 -8.40
N THR A 53 -2.87 -8.56 -9.45
CA THR A 53 -3.54 -9.71 -10.09
C THR A 53 -2.56 -10.73 -10.68
N ASN A 54 -1.34 -10.32 -11.01
CA ASN A 54 -0.27 -11.20 -11.48
C ASN A 54 0.44 -11.97 -10.34
N GLY A 55 0.02 -11.79 -9.09
CA GLY A 55 0.60 -12.41 -7.89
C GLY A 55 1.72 -11.59 -7.24
N ASP A 56 2.29 -10.60 -7.94
CA ASP A 56 3.27 -9.70 -7.34
C ASP A 56 2.65 -8.99 -6.14
N TYR A 57 3.47 -8.57 -5.20
CA TYR A 57 2.97 -7.80 -4.07
C TYR A 57 3.98 -6.80 -3.55
N TYR A 58 3.43 -5.72 -3.01
CA TYR A 58 4.16 -4.75 -2.21
C TYR A 58 3.70 -4.83 -0.76
N VAL A 59 4.63 -4.78 0.19
CA VAL A 59 4.35 -4.57 1.61
C VAL A 59 5.21 -3.40 2.09
N GLY A 60 4.59 -2.36 2.64
CA GLY A 60 5.33 -1.19 3.05
C GLY A 60 4.45 0.02 3.28
N GLN A 61 5.08 1.18 3.27
CA GLN A 61 4.45 2.46 3.55
C GLN A 61 3.74 3.05 2.32
N PHE A 62 2.61 3.70 2.56
CA PHE A 62 1.76 4.37 1.59
C PHE A 62 1.49 5.81 2.01
N VAL A 63 1.46 6.71 1.03
CA VAL A 63 1.01 8.10 1.19
C VAL A 63 0.14 8.45 -0.02
N LYS A 64 -1.11 8.85 0.22
CA LYS A 64 -2.06 9.27 -0.82
C LYS A 64 -2.15 8.27 -1.99
N ASN A 65 -2.40 6.99 -1.68
CA ASN A 65 -2.48 5.88 -2.64
C ASN A 65 -1.17 5.44 -3.30
N LYS A 66 -0.03 6.00 -2.91
CA LYS A 66 1.27 5.66 -3.54
C LYS A 66 2.20 4.99 -2.55
N LYS A 67 2.98 4.02 -3.03
CA LYS A 67 4.11 3.44 -2.29
C LYS A 67 5.10 4.57 -1.98
N ASN A 68 5.35 4.80 -0.71
CA ASN A 68 6.18 5.91 -0.26
C ASN A 68 6.77 5.60 1.12
N GLY A 69 8.08 5.70 1.27
CA GLY A 69 8.79 5.27 2.48
C GLY A 69 9.49 3.91 2.28
N LEU A 70 9.64 3.15 3.36
CA LEU A 70 10.25 1.82 3.31
C LEU A 70 9.22 0.78 2.89
N GLY A 71 9.64 -0.15 2.03
CA GLY A 71 8.82 -1.27 1.63
C GLY A 71 9.54 -2.28 0.77
N LYS A 72 8.88 -3.42 0.60
CA LYS A 72 9.35 -4.58 -0.15
C LYS A 72 8.37 -4.88 -1.27
N TYR A 73 8.85 -4.88 -2.51
CA TYR A 73 8.13 -5.41 -3.67
C TYR A 73 8.69 -6.77 -4.04
N VAL A 74 7.83 -7.76 -4.20
CA VAL A 74 8.19 -9.14 -4.55
C VAL A 74 7.56 -9.50 -5.89
N PHE A 75 8.41 -9.91 -6.83
CA PHE A 75 8.00 -10.43 -8.13
C PHE A 75 7.67 -11.90 -7.97
N SER A 76 6.38 -12.26 -7.93
CA SER A 76 5.96 -13.59 -7.48
C SER A 76 6.45 -14.72 -8.39
N ARG A 77 6.63 -14.45 -9.69
CA ARG A 77 7.10 -15.45 -10.65
C ARG A 77 8.60 -15.74 -10.56
N SER A 78 9.41 -14.72 -10.29
CA SER A 78 10.88 -14.85 -10.27
C SER A 78 11.46 -14.97 -8.86
N GLY A 79 10.68 -14.61 -7.84
CA GLY A 79 11.16 -14.46 -6.47
C GLY A 79 12.04 -13.23 -6.25
N LYS A 80 12.30 -12.41 -7.29
CA LYS A 80 13.09 -11.18 -7.17
C LYS A 80 12.43 -10.25 -6.15
N VAL A 81 13.26 -9.56 -5.36
CA VAL A 81 12.80 -8.62 -4.33
C VAL A 81 13.45 -7.26 -4.51
N HIS A 82 12.65 -6.20 -4.47
CA HIS A 82 13.13 -4.83 -4.26
C HIS A 82 12.75 -4.40 -2.84
N ASP A 83 13.70 -4.45 -1.91
CA ASP A 83 13.54 -4.06 -0.51
C ASP A 83 14.31 -2.75 -0.25
N GLY A 84 13.58 -1.68 0.07
CA GLY A 84 14.21 -0.39 0.28
C GLY A 84 13.26 0.80 0.23
N LYS A 85 13.77 1.95 -0.21
CA LYS A 85 13.06 3.22 -0.25
C LYS A 85 12.21 3.35 -1.52
N TRP A 86 10.99 3.84 -1.34
CA TRP A 86 10.02 4.15 -2.37
C TRP A 86 9.62 5.61 -2.29
N VAL A 87 9.46 6.28 -3.43
CA VAL A 87 8.96 7.66 -3.52
C VAL A 87 8.01 7.73 -4.70
N ASN A 88 6.74 8.03 -4.43
CA ASN A 88 5.69 8.17 -5.46
C ASN A 88 5.66 6.97 -6.42
N ASP A 89 5.56 5.76 -5.87
CA ASP A 89 5.54 4.46 -6.58
C ASP A 89 6.85 4.00 -7.22
N LYS A 90 7.90 4.82 -7.20
CA LYS A 90 9.21 4.49 -7.74
C LYS A 90 10.13 3.93 -6.67
N PHE A 91 10.82 2.83 -6.98
CA PHE A 91 11.91 2.31 -6.15
C PHE A 91 13.14 3.22 -6.30
N VAL A 92 13.67 3.71 -5.19
CA VAL A 92 14.78 4.68 -5.16
C VAL A 92 16.10 4.00 -4.79
N GLY A 93 16.07 2.90 -4.03
CA GLY A 93 17.27 2.18 -3.64
C GLY A 93 17.06 1.34 -2.39
N THR A 94 18.06 0.54 -2.04
CA THR A 94 18.07 -0.28 -0.83
C THR A 94 18.18 0.57 0.44
N LYS A 95 17.91 -0.04 1.61
CA LYS A 95 17.99 0.65 2.91
C LYS A 95 19.38 1.25 3.20
N ASP A 96 20.43 0.71 2.58
CA ASP A 96 21.81 1.10 2.78
C ASP A 96 22.23 2.34 1.95
N ASN A 97 21.41 2.74 0.96
CA ASN A 97 21.66 3.93 0.14
C ASN A 97 21.26 5.26 0.82
N GLN A 98 21.24 5.30 2.17
CA GLN A 98 21.00 6.52 2.95
C GLN A 98 22.19 7.51 2.90
N TYR A 99 23.29 7.17 2.22
CA TYR A 99 24.47 8.02 2.06
C TYR A 99 24.82 8.31 0.60
N THR A 100 23.93 8.98 -0.13
CA THR A 100 24.36 9.90 -1.20
C THR A 100 23.14 10.66 -1.65
N LEU A 101 22.98 11.89 -1.15
CA LEU A 101 22.47 13.06 -1.87
C LEU A 101 22.48 14.24 -0.88
N THR A 102 23.68 14.68 -0.50
CA THR A 102 23.96 16.05 -0.06
C THR A 102 25.37 16.38 -0.55
N SER A 103 25.47 16.86 -1.78
CA SER A 103 26.48 17.81 -2.28
C SER A 103 26.39 17.89 -3.80
N GLN A 104 25.59 18.82 -4.31
CA GLN A 104 26.02 19.89 -5.24
C GLN A 104 24.86 20.86 -5.44
#